data_AF-A0A660VTK4-F1
#
_entry.id   AF-A0A660VTK4-F1
#
_cell.length_a   1.000
_cell.length_b   1.000
_cell.length_c   1.000
_cell.angle_alpha   90.00
_cell.angle_beta   90.00
_cell.angle_gamma   90.00
#
_symmetry.space_group_name_H-M   'P 1'
#
loop_
_entity.id
_entity.type
_entity.pdbx_description
1 polymer ?
#
loop_
_entity_poly.entity_id
_entity_poly.type
_entity_poly.pdbx_seq_one_letter_code
_entity_poly.pdbx_strand_id
1 'polypeptide(L)'
;MEHDDPAAAAPHIKEEFREEYLRLKELVAMGPRNPEPYLDLGDICFFSGASDEAKRWYRTAALVSNRSPEVMEHISMHMPLAVEEREEKPFVFDWDNVLKYPLRNGAWLGVVFAGLGIFATYFALMFAAIFAFSFVLVVYMLLSAHLLKVVQDTAHGGKSLPRLFGESFDFFGDVAKPALSFWGAVLFYSVFPFLLIYFAGKLGLPVSGLGFAKVFPVYFSIIFPGVMGACALGGFLVAVNPVILVKIISRTFLTYMLAVAALALINSGVSALFRTHSLKASPLLFLTVVSMGTAYVYYLTAHIIGRIFRDNAEKLGV
;
A
#
# COMPACT_ATOMS: atom_id res chain seq x y z
N MET A 1 -32.87 -14.92 -33.06
CA MET A 1 -32.27 -13.87 -32.24
C MET A 1 -33.39 -13.33 -31.39
N GLU A 2 -33.45 -13.81 -30.15
CA GLU A 2 -34.41 -13.36 -29.15
C GLU A 2 -34.11 -11.88 -28.88
N HIS A 3 -35.12 -11.03 -29.08
CA HIS A 3 -35.05 -9.63 -28.74
C HIS A 3 -35.16 -9.57 -27.22
N ASP A 4 -34.04 -9.44 -26.51
CA ASP A 4 -34.04 -9.20 -25.07
C ASP A 4 -34.86 -7.92 -24.84
N ASP A 5 -35.99 -8.08 -24.16
CA ASP A 5 -36.92 -7.00 -23.85
C ASP A 5 -36.25 -6.07 -22.82
N PRO A 6 -35.90 -4.81 -23.17
CA PRO A 6 -35.25 -3.88 -22.25
C PRO A 6 -36.13 -3.55 -21.01
N ALA A 7 -37.42 -3.92 -21.03
CA ALA A 7 -38.29 -3.85 -19.86
C ALA A 7 -37.84 -4.76 -18.70
N ALA A 8 -37.16 -5.88 -18.97
CA ALA A 8 -36.76 -6.87 -17.97
C ALA A 8 -35.48 -6.51 -17.19
N ALA A 9 -34.63 -5.61 -17.72
CA ALA A 9 -33.27 -5.41 -17.21
C ALA A 9 -33.15 -4.53 -15.95
N ALA A 10 -34.13 -3.65 -15.68
CA ALA A 10 -34.09 -2.73 -14.52
C ALA A 10 -35.50 -2.31 -14.04
N PRO A 11 -36.33 -3.24 -13.52
CA PRO A 11 -37.72 -2.95 -13.14
C PRO A 11 -37.86 -1.91 -12.00
N HIS A 12 -36.79 -1.65 -11.27
CA HIS A 12 -36.73 -0.71 -10.14
C HIS A 12 -36.38 0.73 -10.55
N ILE A 13 -36.03 0.97 -11.81
CA ILE A 13 -35.75 2.30 -12.36
C ILE A 13 -37.01 2.85 -13.01
N LYS A 14 -37.33 4.13 -12.72
CA LYS A 14 -38.47 4.82 -13.34
C LYS A 14 -38.32 4.82 -14.85
N GLU A 15 -39.44 4.67 -15.54
CA GLU A 15 -39.48 4.47 -17.00
C GLU A 15 -38.83 5.64 -17.76
N GLU A 16 -38.99 6.87 -17.27
CA GLU A 16 -38.39 8.09 -17.82
C GLU A 16 -36.85 8.13 -17.79
N PHE A 17 -36.21 7.35 -16.91
CA PHE A 17 -34.74 7.29 -16.79
C PHE A 17 -34.13 5.98 -17.31
N ARG A 18 -34.96 5.07 -17.83
CA ARG A 18 -34.53 3.70 -18.14
C ARG A 18 -33.54 3.61 -19.30
N GLU A 19 -33.82 4.32 -20.40
CA GLU A 19 -32.90 4.35 -21.55
C GLU A 19 -31.54 4.92 -21.15
N GLU A 20 -31.53 6.05 -20.44
CA GLU A 20 -30.29 6.70 -20.03
C GLU A 20 -29.52 5.85 -19.01
N TYR A 21 -30.21 5.20 -18.07
CA TYR A 21 -29.60 4.26 -17.13
C TYR A 21 -28.90 3.09 -17.84
N LEU A 22 -29.55 2.48 -18.85
CA LEU A 22 -28.96 1.37 -19.61
C LEU A 22 -27.73 1.83 -20.40
N ARG A 23 -27.84 2.99 -21.07
CA ARG A 23 -26.74 3.60 -21.82
C ARG A 23 -25.53 3.92 -20.93
N LEU A 24 -25.78 4.52 -19.77
CA LEU A 24 -24.72 4.82 -18.80
C LEU A 24 -24.11 3.54 -18.21
N LYS A 25 -24.90 2.47 -18.01
CA LYS A 25 -24.38 1.17 -17.58
C LYS A 25 -23.43 0.56 -18.60
N GLU A 26 -23.76 0.62 -19.89
CA GLU A 26 -22.89 0.18 -20.97
C GLU A 26 -21.60 1.02 -21.03
N LEU A 27 -21.73 2.33 -20.87
CA LEU A 27 -20.59 3.25 -20.83
C LEU A 27 -19.65 2.91 -19.65
N VAL A 28 -20.22 2.71 -18.46
CA VAL A 28 -19.47 2.37 -17.25
C VAL A 28 -18.85 0.97 -17.31
N ALA A 29 -19.47 0.03 -18.04
CA ALA A 29 -18.87 -1.28 -18.31
C ALA A 29 -17.54 -1.18 -19.08
N MET A 30 -17.32 -0.09 -19.83
CA MET A 30 -16.04 0.20 -20.49
C MET A 30 -15.00 0.87 -19.58
N GLY A 31 -15.30 1.10 -18.30
CA GLY A 31 -14.37 1.60 -17.28
C GLY A 31 -13.87 3.03 -17.49
N PRO A 32 -14.74 4.03 -17.71
CA PRO A 32 -14.33 5.42 -17.91
C PRO A 32 -13.62 5.96 -16.66
N ARG A 33 -12.56 6.75 -16.86
CA ARG A 33 -11.84 7.44 -15.76
C ARG A 33 -12.51 8.74 -15.32
N ASN A 34 -13.57 9.17 -16.00
CA ASN A 34 -14.35 10.34 -15.61
C ASN A 34 -15.38 9.93 -14.53
N PRO A 35 -15.50 10.68 -13.42
CA PRO A 35 -16.52 10.42 -12.40
C PRO A 35 -17.97 10.71 -12.84
N GLU A 36 -18.20 11.55 -13.86
CA GLU A 36 -19.54 12.00 -14.27
C GLU A 36 -20.53 10.85 -14.55
N PRO A 37 -20.21 9.81 -15.35
CA PRO A 37 -21.15 8.72 -15.61
C PRO A 37 -21.58 7.96 -14.35
N TYR A 38 -20.72 7.94 -13.33
CA TYR A 38 -21.00 7.31 -12.05
C TYR A 38 -21.87 8.20 -11.15
N LEU A 39 -21.76 9.53 -11.27
CA LEU A 39 -22.67 10.48 -10.62
C LEU A 39 -24.06 10.38 -11.24
N ASP A 40 -24.16 10.39 -12.57
CA ASP A 40 -25.44 10.35 -13.29
C ASP A 40 -26.20 9.05 -12.99
N LEU A 41 -25.51 7.91 -12.93
CA LEU A 41 -26.12 6.64 -12.47
C LEU A 41 -26.57 6.70 -11.01
N GLY A 42 -25.83 7.40 -10.16
CA GLY A 42 -26.19 7.63 -8.76
C GLY A 42 -27.47 8.45 -8.64
N ASP A 43 -27.57 9.54 -9.41
CA ASP A 43 -28.70 10.45 -9.45
C ASP A 43 -29.95 9.73 -9.97
N ILE A 44 -29.85 9.01 -11.09
CA ILE A 44 -30.96 8.23 -11.66
C ILE A 44 -31.47 7.19 -10.66
N CYS A 45 -30.57 6.46 -10.01
CA CYS A 45 -30.94 5.49 -8.98
C CYS A 45 -31.63 6.18 -7.78
N PHE A 46 -31.13 7.34 -7.37
CA PHE A 46 -31.69 8.11 -6.26
C PHE A 46 -33.10 8.60 -6.57
N PHE A 47 -33.31 9.24 -7.73
CA PHE A 47 -34.61 9.74 -8.17
C PHE A 47 -35.62 8.63 -8.47
N SER A 48 -35.14 7.41 -8.74
CA SER A 48 -35.97 6.21 -8.89
C SER A 48 -36.29 5.52 -7.56
N GLY A 49 -35.75 5.98 -6.43
CA GLY A 49 -35.95 5.38 -5.10
C GLY A 49 -35.04 4.18 -4.81
N ALA A 50 -34.14 3.82 -5.72
CA ALA A 50 -33.15 2.76 -5.57
C ALA A 50 -31.93 3.23 -4.74
N SER A 51 -32.19 3.60 -3.48
CA SER A 51 -31.23 4.27 -2.59
C SER A 51 -29.94 3.46 -2.35
N ASP A 52 -30.03 2.13 -2.30
CA ASP A 52 -28.86 1.26 -2.09
C ASP A 52 -27.97 1.14 -3.31
N GLU A 53 -28.55 1.29 -4.50
CA GLU A 53 -27.80 1.28 -5.75
C GLU A 53 -27.17 2.65 -6.01
N ALA A 54 -27.90 3.73 -5.72
CA ALA A 54 -27.37 5.09 -5.74
C ALA A 54 -26.10 5.22 -4.87
N LYS A 55 -26.10 4.65 -3.65
CA LYS A 55 -24.93 4.59 -2.77
C LYS A 55 -23.71 3.94 -3.43
N ARG A 56 -23.90 2.88 -4.21
CA ARG A 56 -22.79 2.18 -4.87
C ARG A 56 -22.20 3.02 -5.98
N TRP A 57 -23.05 3.68 -6.76
CA TRP A 57 -22.62 4.55 -7.85
C TRP A 57 -21.90 5.80 -7.34
N TYR A 58 -22.45 6.50 -6.34
CA TYR A 58 -21.77 7.64 -5.71
C TYR A 58 -20.42 7.27 -5.07
N ARG A 59 -20.31 6.10 -4.42
CA ARG A 59 -19.01 5.61 -3.90
C ARG A 59 -18.00 5.39 -5.02
N THR A 60 -18.46 4.91 -6.16
CA THR A 60 -17.59 4.67 -7.32
C THR A 60 -17.14 6.00 -7.92
N ALA A 61 -18.05 6.98 -8.04
CA ALA A 61 -17.71 8.34 -8.46
C ALA A 61 -16.67 9.00 -7.54
N ALA A 62 -16.83 8.87 -6.22
CA ALA A 62 -15.88 9.38 -5.24
C ALA A 62 -14.50 8.70 -5.33
N LEU A 63 -14.45 7.40 -5.68
CA LEU A 63 -13.19 6.69 -5.89
C LEU A 63 -12.50 7.11 -7.20
N VAL A 64 -13.26 7.22 -8.29
CA VAL A 64 -12.73 7.58 -9.63
C VAL A 64 -12.21 9.02 -9.65
N SER A 65 -12.90 9.93 -8.97
CA SER A 65 -12.49 11.34 -8.82
C SER A 65 -11.37 11.57 -7.81
N ASN A 66 -10.92 10.54 -7.10
CA ASN A 66 -10.06 10.67 -5.92
C ASN A 66 -10.62 11.68 -4.90
N ARG A 67 -11.95 11.66 -4.71
CA ARG A 67 -12.70 12.54 -3.79
C ARG A 67 -12.51 14.03 -4.08
N SER A 68 -12.62 14.43 -5.35
CA SER A 68 -12.59 15.85 -5.68
C SER A 68 -13.71 16.62 -4.94
N PRO A 69 -13.47 17.87 -4.50
CA PRO A 69 -14.46 18.64 -3.74
C PRO A 69 -15.79 18.78 -4.48
N GLU A 70 -15.74 19.01 -5.80
CA GLU A 70 -16.90 19.15 -6.68
C GLU A 70 -17.79 17.89 -6.67
N VAL A 71 -17.18 16.71 -6.77
CA VAL A 71 -17.90 15.43 -6.77
C VAL A 71 -18.49 15.14 -5.40
N MET A 72 -17.76 15.47 -4.33
CA MET A 72 -18.26 15.30 -2.96
C MET A 72 -19.41 16.24 -2.64
N GLU A 73 -19.36 17.48 -3.14
CA GLU A 73 -20.45 18.44 -3.02
C GLU A 73 -21.72 17.93 -3.74
N HIS A 74 -21.59 17.48 -5.00
CA HIS A 74 -22.69 16.88 -5.76
C HIS A 74 -23.34 15.72 -5.01
N ILE A 75 -22.54 14.77 -4.53
CA ILE A 75 -23.04 13.62 -3.78
C ILE A 75 -23.79 14.06 -2.51
N SER A 76 -23.28 15.10 -1.82
CA SER A 76 -23.87 15.61 -0.59
C SER A 76 -25.24 16.27 -0.78
N MET A 77 -25.53 16.78 -1.99
CA MET A 77 -26.83 17.38 -2.33
C MET A 77 -27.94 16.33 -2.44
N HIS A 78 -27.63 15.15 -2.99
CA HIS A 78 -28.63 14.11 -3.25
C HIS A 78 -28.73 13.10 -2.13
N MET A 79 -27.62 12.76 -1.51
CA MET A 79 -27.61 11.93 -0.34
C MET A 79 -26.96 12.75 0.76
N PRO A 80 -27.65 13.04 1.88
CA PRO A 80 -26.94 13.21 3.13
C PRO A 80 -26.36 11.84 3.42
N LEU A 81 -25.28 11.50 2.72
CA LEU A 81 -24.32 10.59 3.25
C LEU A 81 -23.95 11.27 4.57
N ALA A 82 -24.60 10.83 5.64
CA ALA A 82 -23.82 10.18 6.65
C ALA A 82 -22.96 9.14 5.92
N VAL A 83 -21.93 9.61 5.21
CA VAL A 83 -20.60 9.11 5.42
C VAL A 83 -20.60 9.20 6.93
N GLU A 84 -20.85 8.08 7.60
CA GLU A 84 -20.08 7.86 8.81
C GLU A 84 -18.65 8.02 8.29
N GLU A 85 -18.18 9.28 8.27
CA GLU A 85 -16.90 9.61 8.82
C GLU A 85 -16.97 9.03 10.22
N ARG A 86 -16.83 7.70 10.31
CA ARG A 86 -15.98 7.18 11.35
C ARG A 86 -14.73 7.97 11.11
N GLU A 87 -14.55 9.02 11.90
CA GLU A 87 -13.25 9.64 12.10
C GLU A 87 -12.29 8.46 12.17
N GLU A 88 -11.55 8.26 11.08
CA GLU A 88 -10.67 7.12 11.01
C GLU A 88 -9.59 7.43 12.01
N LYS A 89 -9.72 6.82 13.19
CA LYS A 89 -8.86 7.12 14.33
C LYS A 89 -7.41 7.00 13.87
N PRO A 90 -6.49 7.81 14.41
CA PRO A 90 -5.07 7.63 14.17
C PRO A 90 -4.70 6.16 14.35
N PHE A 91 -3.78 5.63 13.52
CA PHE A 91 -3.50 4.18 13.49
C PHE A 91 -3.22 3.59 14.90
N VAL A 92 -2.65 4.41 15.81
CA VAL A 92 -2.35 4.07 17.21
C VAL A 92 -3.59 3.59 17.99
N PHE A 93 -4.78 4.07 17.62
CA PHE A 93 -6.06 3.74 18.27
C PHE A 93 -6.92 2.78 17.45
N ASP A 94 -6.41 2.28 16.32
CA ASP A 94 -7.16 1.48 15.36
C ASP A 94 -6.44 0.17 14.98
N TRP A 95 -5.75 -0.42 15.96
CA TRP A 95 -4.94 -1.62 15.80
C TRP A 95 -5.73 -2.82 15.25
N ASP A 96 -7.00 -2.95 15.62
CA ASP A 96 -7.85 -4.04 15.13
C ASP A 96 -7.99 -4.01 13.60
N ASN A 97 -8.16 -2.83 13.01
CA ASN A 97 -8.24 -2.68 11.55
C ASN A 97 -6.86 -2.82 10.91
N VAL A 98 -5.82 -2.29 11.54
CA VAL A 98 -4.44 -2.40 11.06
C VAL A 98 -4.00 -3.86 10.96
N LEU A 99 -4.20 -4.67 11.99
CA LEU A 99 -3.81 -6.09 12.01
C LEU A 99 -4.63 -6.95 11.04
N LYS A 100 -5.90 -6.60 10.80
CA LYS A 100 -6.76 -7.33 9.86
C LYS A 100 -6.51 -6.95 8.40
N TYR A 101 -5.80 -5.85 8.13
CA TYR A 101 -5.62 -5.34 6.77
C TYR A 101 -5.07 -6.37 5.78
N PRO A 102 -3.95 -7.10 6.05
CA PRO A 102 -3.41 -8.08 5.10
C PRO A 102 -4.31 -9.31 4.90
N LEU A 103 -5.33 -9.50 5.75
CA LEU A 103 -6.22 -10.66 5.74
C LEU A 103 -7.62 -10.34 5.18
N ARG A 104 -7.92 -9.06 4.96
CA ARG A 104 -9.26 -8.59 4.60
C ARG A 104 -9.61 -8.93 3.15
N ASN A 105 -10.88 -9.23 2.88
CA ASN A 105 -11.43 -9.37 1.51
C ASN A 105 -10.64 -10.32 0.59
N GLY A 106 -10.13 -11.44 1.10
CA GLY A 106 -9.38 -12.43 0.30
C GLY A 106 -7.92 -12.06 0.03
N ALA A 107 -7.44 -10.94 0.60
CA ALA A 107 -6.08 -10.46 0.42
C ALA A 107 -4.98 -11.36 1.03
N TRP A 108 -5.37 -12.33 1.88
CA TRP A 108 -4.48 -13.34 2.43
C TRP A 108 -3.75 -14.15 1.34
N LEU A 109 -4.34 -14.29 0.14
CA LEU A 109 -3.68 -14.89 -1.01
C LEU A 109 -2.41 -14.12 -1.41
N GLY A 110 -2.45 -12.78 -1.39
CA GLY A 110 -1.29 -11.94 -1.66
C GLY A 110 -0.17 -12.13 -0.62
N VAL A 111 -0.53 -12.34 0.64
CA VAL A 111 0.41 -12.69 1.71
C VAL A 111 1.04 -14.05 1.46
N VAL A 112 0.24 -15.05 1.07
CA VAL A 112 0.71 -16.39 0.74
C VAL A 112 1.66 -16.37 -0.46
N PHE A 113 1.30 -15.71 -1.56
CA PHE A 113 2.17 -15.62 -2.74
C PHE A 113 3.48 -14.88 -2.45
N ALA A 114 3.41 -13.77 -1.70
CA ALA A 114 4.61 -13.06 -1.27
C ALA A 114 5.48 -13.94 -0.35
N GLY A 115 4.87 -14.66 0.58
CA GLY A 115 5.56 -15.60 1.46
C GLY A 115 6.23 -16.74 0.68
N LEU A 116 5.56 -17.30 -0.32
CA LEU A 116 6.14 -18.32 -1.20
C LEU A 116 7.28 -17.77 -2.05
N GLY A 117 7.19 -16.52 -2.51
CA GLY A 117 8.29 -15.84 -3.21
C GLY A 117 9.52 -15.66 -2.32
N ILE A 118 9.32 -15.23 -1.06
CA ILE A 118 10.40 -15.11 -0.06
C ILE A 118 11.00 -16.49 0.25
N PHE A 119 10.17 -17.53 0.41
CA PHE A 119 10.64 -18.89 0.61
C PHE A 119 11.48 -19.38 -0.57
N ALA A 120 10.98 -19.21 -1.80
CA ALA A 120 11.68 -19.59 -3.02
C ALA A 120 13.02 -18.85 -3.16
N THR A 121 13.09 -17.62 -2.67
CA THR A 121 14.32 -16.83 -2.60
C THR A 121 15.34 -17.44 -1.65
N TYR A 122 14.94 -17.75 -0.41
CA TYR A 122 15.83 -18.43 0.55
C TYR A 122 16.32 -19.77 0.00
N PHE A 123 15.42 -20.54 -0.60
CA PHE A 123 15.76 -21.80 -1.23
C PHE A 123 16.75 -21.61 -2.38
N ALA A 124 16.48 -20.68 -3.31
CA ALA A 124 17.34 -20.43 -4.47
C ALA A 124 18.75 -19.96 -4.06
N LEU A 125 18.86 -19.11 -3.01
CA LEU A 125 20.15 -18.66 -2.47
C LEU A 125 20.99 -19.82 -1.91
N MET A 126 20.36 -20.84 -1.32
CA MET A 126 21.08 -22.02 -0.82
C MET A 126 21.72 -22.85 -1.93
N PHE A 127 21.21 -22.78 -3.16
CA PHE A 127 21.69 -23.59 -4.29
C PHE A 127 22.59 -22.83 -5.27
N ALA A 128 22.98 -21.57 -4.95
CA ALA A 128 24.05 -20.80 -5.59
C ALA A 128 24.07 -20.77 -7.13
N ALA A 129 22.93 -20.91 -7.79
CA ALA A 129 22.85 -20.82 -9.25
C ALA A 129 22.76 -19.35 -9.68
N ILE A 130 23.41 -18.97 -10.78
CA ILE A 130 23.27 -17.61 -11.37
C ILE A 130 21.79 -17.29 -11.66
N PHE A 131 21.00 -18.30 -12.05
CA PHE A 131 19.55 -18.18 -12.22
C PHE A 131 18.80 -17.84 -10.92
N ALA A 132 19.32 -18.28 -9.76
CA ALA A 132 18.76 -17.92 -8.47
C ALA A 132 18.85 -16.40 -8.23
N PHE A 133 19.98 -15.77 -8.59
CA PHE A 133 20.16 -14.34 -8.38
C PHE A 133 19.13 -13.51 -9.17
N SER A 134 18.96 -13.78 -10.46
CA SER A 134 18.00 -13.07 -11.30
C SER A 134 16.56 -13.28 -10.82
N PHE A 135 16.20 -14.51 -10.42
CA PHE A 135 14.88 -14.80 -9.88
C PHE A 135 14.62 -14.04 -8.57
N VAL A 136 15.58 -14.08 -7.64
CA VAL A 136 15.55 -13.36 -6.37
C VAL A 136 15.38 -11.86 -6.61
N LEU A 137 16.13 -11.30 -7.54
CA LEU A 137 16.04 -9.90 -7.91
C LEU A 137 14.62 -9.53 -8.38
N VAL A 138 14.03 -10.33 -9.27
CA VAL A 138 12.66 -10.10 -9.78
C VAL A 138 11.63 -10.20 -8.65
N VAL A 139 11.73 -11.21 -7.77
CA VAL A 139 10.81 -11.36 -6.63
C VAL A 139 10.89 -10.16 -5.70
N TYR A 140 12.09 -9.67 -5.37
CA TYR A 140 12.24 -8.49 -4.52
C TYR A 140 11.79 -7.20 -5.21
N MET A 141 11.96 -7.08 -6.54
CA MET A 141 11.41 -5.96 -7.30
C MET A 141 9.88 -5.94 -7.23
N LEU A 142 9.24 -7.09 -7.49
CA LEU A 142 7.79 -7.26 -7.39
C LEU A 142 7.29 -6.92 -5.99
N LEU A 143 7.92 -7.47 -4.95
CA LEU A 143 7.55 -7.21 -3.57
C LEU A 143 7.69 -5.72 -3.23
N SER A 144 8.81 -5.09 -3.59
CA SER A 144 9.06 -3.68 -3.28
C SER A 144 8.06 -2.75 -3.96
N ALA A 145 7.84 -2.93 -5.27
CA ALA A 145 6.87 -2.15 -6.03
C ALA A 145 5.46 -2.32 -5.46
N HIS A 146 5.11 -3.55 -5.07
CA HIS A 146 3.81 -3.81 -4.50
C HIS A 146 3.62 -3.17 -3.10
N LEU A 147 4.66 -3.20 -2.27
CA LEU A 147 4.63 -2.52 -0.97
C LEU A 147 4.52 -0.99 -1.12
N LEU A 148 5.18 -0.38 -2.12
CA LEU A 148 4.97 1.05 -2.43
C LEU A 148 3.53 1.33 -2.83
N LYS A 149 2.93 0.46 -3.65
CA LYS A 149 1.52 0.57 -4.04
C LYS A 149 0.58 0.47 -2.83
N VAL A 150 0.91 -0.37 -1.85
CA VAL A 150 0.17 -0.47 -0.58
C VAL A 150 0.26 0.83 0.21
N VAL A 151 1.45 1.43 0.30
CA VAL A 151 1.64 2.74 0.96
C VAL A 151 0.81 3.81 0.26
N GLN A 152 0.91 3.88 -1.07
CA GLN A 152 0.18 4.85 -1.88
C GLN A 152 -1.33 4.68 -1.74
N ASP A 153 -1.86 3.48 -1.94
CA ASP A 153 -3.29 3.19 -1.83
C ASP A 153 -3.82 3.51 -0.43
N THR A 154 -3.09 3.10 0.62
CA THR A 154 -3.47 3.39 2.01
C THR A 154 -3.44 4.89 2.31
N ALA A 155 -2.45 5.61 1.80
CA ALA A 155 -2.35 7.07 1.97
C ALA A 155 -3.58 7.80 1.38
N HIS A 156 -4.16 7.27 0.30
CA HIS A 156 -5.39 7.76 -0.32
C HIS A 156 -6.68 7.14 0.27
N GLY A 157 -6.59 6.42 1.40
CA GLY A 157 -7.74 5.87 2.10
C GLY A 157 -8.17 4.45 1.65
N GLY A 158 -7.31 3.75 0.92
CA GLY A 158 -7.48 2.35 0.56
C GLY A 158 -7.56 1.44 1.80
N LYS A 159 -8.50 0.48 1.77
CA LYS A 159 -8.85 -0.40 2.92
C LYS A 159 -8.54 -1.87 2.71
N SER A 160 -7.98 -2.22 1.56
CA SER A 160 -7.63 -3.59 1.17
C SER A 160 -6.30 -3.60 0.42
N LEU A 161 -5.65 -4.75 0.34
CA LEU A 161 -4.44 -4.87 -0.48
C LEU A 161 -4.78 -4.57 -1.95
N PRO A 162 -3.97 -3.74 -2.63
CA PRO A 162 -4.15 -3.48 -4.05
C PRO A 162 -3.89 -4.76 -4.85
N ARG A 163 -4.43 -4.84 -6.07
CA ARG A 163 -4.11 -5.95 -6.97
C ARG A 163 -2.67 -5.81 -7.49
N LEU A 164 -1.92 -6.92 -7.45
CA LEU A 164 -0.56 -7.04 -7.99
C LEU A 164 -0.55 -6.86 -9.51
N PHE A 165 -1.44 -7.56 -10.21
CA PHE A 165 -1.55 -7.57 -11.66
C PHE A 165 -2.91 -7.01 -12.09
N GLY A 166 -2.89 -5.98 -12.93
CA GLY A 166 -4.08 -5.44 -13.60
C GLY A 166 -4.16 -5.94 -15.05
N GLU A 167 -5.25 -5.60 -15.74
CA GLU A 167 -5.46 -6.00 -17.16
C GLU A 167 -4.41 -5.40 -18.11
N SER A 168 -3.81 -4.26 -17.73
CA SER A 168 -2.75 -3.58 -18.48
C SER A 168 -1.39 -3.63 -17.76
N PHE A 169 -1.02 -4.78 -17.20
CA PHE A 169 0.25 -4.92 -16.47
C PHE A 169 1.46 -4.66 -17.37
N ASP A 170 2.24 -3.62 -17.03
CA ASP A 170 3.54 -3.34 -17.62
C ASP A 170 4.64 -3.56 -16.57
N PHE A 171 5.46 -4.59 -16.76
CA PHE A 171 6.55 -4.89 -15.83
C PHE A 171 7.50 -3.71 -15.62
N PHE A 172 7.82 -2.94 -16.67
CA PHE A 172 8.81 -1.85 -16.53
C PHE A 172 8.22 -0.65 -15.79
N GLY A 173 7.01 -0.22 -16.18
CA GLY A 173 6.30 0.89 -15.55
C GLY A 173 5.82 0.59 -14.14
N ASP A 174 5.20 -0.58 -13.92
CA ASP A 174 4.52 -0.92 -12.68
C ASP A 174 5.44 -1.56 -11.63
N VAL A 175 6.54 -2.20 -12.06
CA VAL A 175 7.43 -2.97 -11.17
C VAL A 175 8.85 -2.45 -11.16
N ALA A 176 9.53 -2.49 -12.31
CA ALA A 176 10.96 -2.20 -12.37
C ALA A 176 11.28 -0.76 -11.96
N LYS A 177 10.58 0.23 -12.53
CA LYS A 177 10.82 1.65 -12.24
C LYS A 177 10.54 2.02 -10.77
N PRO A 178 9.39 1.65 -10.16
CA PRO A 178 9.16 1.93 -8.73
C PRO A 178 10.14 1.20 -7.82
N ALA A 179 10.43 -0.08 -8.09
CA ALA A 179 11.37 -0.85 -7.30
C ALA A 179 12.79 -0.26 -7.37
N LEU A 180 13.30 0.02 -8.57
CA LEU A 180 14.63 0.61 -8.75
C LEU A 180 14.72 2.00 -8.12
N SER A 181 13.65 2.79 -8.16
CA SER A 181 13.59 4.08 -7.46
C SER A 181 13.75 3.88 -5.96
N PHE A 182 13.00 2.95 -5.39
CA PHE A 182 13.09 2.65 -3.96
C PHE A 182 14.45 2.08 -3.57
N TRP A 183 14.94 1.06 -4.26
CA TRP A 183 16.27 0.48 -3.99
C TRP A 183 17.39 1.49 -4.19
N GLY A 184 17.31 2.34 -5.22
CA GLY A 184 18.25 3.43 -5.44
C GLY A 184 18.27 4.43 -4.29
N ALA A 185 17.09 4.80 -3.76
CA ALA A 185 17.00 5.71 -2.62
C ALA A 185 17.51 5.05 -1.33
N VAL A 186 17.14 3.78 -1.08
CA VAL A 186 17.66 2.98 0.03
C VAL A 186 19.17 2.86 -0.04
N LEU A 187 19.74 2.55 -1.20
CA LEU A 187 21.19 2.49 -1.42
C LEU A 187 21.85 3.85 -1.20
N PHE A 188 21.26 4.93 -1.70
CA PHE A 188 21.75 6.28 -1.47
C PHE A 188 21.91 6.56 0.02
N TYR A 189 20.87 6.36 0.83
CA TYR A 189 20.95 6.59 2.28
C TYR A 189 21.75 5.54 3.04
N SER A 190 21.90 4.33 2.50
CA SER A 190 22.72 3.28 3.11
C SER A 190 24.21 3.55 2.91
N VAL A 191 24.62 3.96 1.70
CA VAL A 191 26.01 4.15 1.31
C VAL A 191 26.53 5.52 1.73
N PHE A 192 25.68 6.55 1.70
CA PHE A 192 26.09 7.93 1.99
C PHE A 192 26.79 8.12 3.36
N PRO A 193 26.31 7.54 4.48
CA PRO A 193 27.02 7.59 5.75
C PRO A 193 28.41 6.95 5.72
N PHE A 194 28.58 5.84 4.98
CA PHE A 194 29.90 5.19 4.84
C PHE A 194 30.86 6.08 4.06
N LEU A 195 30.39 6.76 3.01
CA LEU A 195 31.20 7.73 2.28
C LEU A 195 31.62 8.89 3.18
N LEU A 196 30.70 9.45 3.96
CA LEU A 196 31.02 10.51 4.92
C LEU A 196 32.08 10.09 5.94
N ILE A 197 31.96 8.87 6.47
CA ILE A 197 32.94 8.30 7.42
C ILE A 197 34.29 8.09 6.76
N TYR A 198 34.31 7.54 5.55
CA TYR A 198 35.53 7.35 4.78
C TYR A 198 36.27 8.68 4.56
N PHE A 199 35.55 9.73 4.17
CA PHE A 199 36.12 11.07 3.99
C PHE A 199 36.53 11.72 5.31
N ALA A 200 35.75 11.55 6.39
CA ALA A 200 36.10 12.05 7.72
C ALA A 200 37.42 11.42 8.23
N GLY A 201 37.61 10.11 8.00
CA GLY A 201 38.86 9.42 8.32
C GLY A 201 40.04 9.95 7.50
N LYS A 202 39.82 10.26 6.21
CA LYS A 202 40.84 10.92 5.37
C LYS A 202 41.22 12.32 5.85
N LEU A 203 40.32 13.02 6.52
CA LEU A 203 40.55 14.33 7.15
C LEU A 203 41.16 14.24 8.55
N GLY A 204 41.49 13.04 9.04
CA GLY A 204 42.07 12.85 10.37
C GLY A 204 41.08 13.00 11.52
N LEU A 205 39.77 13.02 11.25
CA LEU A 205 38.76 13.01 12.30
C LEU A 205 38.72 11.63 12.98
N PRO A 206 38.62 11.55 14.31
CA PRO A 206 38.59 10.29 15.04
C PRO A 206 37.24 9.58 14.81
N VAL A 207 37.17 8.74 13.79
CA VAL A 207 35.99 7.90 13.52
C VAL A 207 36.22 6.53 14.16
N SER A 208 35.74 6.34 15.38
CA SER A 208 35.85 5.03 16.04
C SER A 208 34.98 4.00 15.29
N GLY A 209 35.62 3.04 14.61
CA GLY A 209 34.94 2.03 13.77
C GLY A 209 33.92 1.15 14.49
N LEU A 210 33.97 1.06 15.83
CA LEU A 210 33.04 0.29 16.66
C LEU A 210 31.67 0.96 16.89
N GLY A 211 31.57 2.28 16.68
CA GLY A 211 30.31 3.00 16.86
C GLY A 211 29.34 2.82 15.70
N PHE A 212 29.85 2.81 14.46
CA PHE A 212 28.99 2.89 13.29
C PHE A 212 28.21 1.61 13.01
N ALA A 213 28.83 0.43 13.16
CA ALA A 213 28.13 -0.84 12.98
C ALA A 213 26.94 -1.02 13.95
N LYS A 214 27.01 -0.39 15.14
CA LYS A 214 25.94 -0.41 16.14
C LYS A 214 24.86 0.65 15.88
N VAL A 215 25.24 1.79 15.32
CA VAL A 215 24.33 2.91 15.02
C VAL A 215 23.61 2.69 13.68
N PHE A 216 24.23 1.99 12.73
CA PHE A 216 23.69 1.79 11.39
C PHE A 216 22.29 1.15 11.37
N PRO A 217 22.00 0.07 12.13
CA PRO A 217 20.65 -0.48 12.17
C PRO A 217 19.61 0.52 12.68
N VAL A 218 19.97 1.34 13.67
CA VAL A 218 19.07 2.36 14.25
C VAL A 218 18.81 3.48 13.23
N TYR A 219 19.88 3.99 12.61
CA TYR A 219 19.81 4.97 11.54
C TYR A 219 18.94 4.47 10.38
N PHE A 220 19.20 3.25 9.91
CA PHE A 220 18.47 2.65 8.80
C PHE A 220 17.00 2.44 9.13
N SER A 221 16.71 1.99 10.37
CA SER A 221 15.34 1.86 10.86
C SER A 221 14.63 3.20 10.75
N ILE A 222 15.21 4.30 11.23
CA ILE A 222 14.59 5.63 11.20
C ILE A 222 14.33 6.12 9.77
N ILE A 223 15.27 5.89 8.86
CA ILE A 223 15.21 6.47 7.51
C ILE A 223 14.36 5.66 6.55
N PHE A 224 14.38 4.33 6.66
CA PHE A 224 13.77 3.45 5.68
C PHE A 224 12.28 3.75 5.43
N PRO A 225 11.44 3.99 6.44
CA PRO A 225 10.02 4.31 6.24
C PRO A 225 9.78 5.70 5.67
N GLY A 226 10.64 6.67 6.00
CA GLY A 226 10.63 7.98 5.36
C GLY A 226 10.92 7.85 3.86
N VAL A 227 11.93 7.05 3.50
CA VAL A 227 12.30 6.78 2.10
C VAL A 227 11.18 6.05 1.38
N MET A 228 10.60 5.04 2.00
CA MET A 228 9.49 4.26 1.45
C MET A 228 8.27 5.13 1.15
N GLY A 229 7.86 5.97 2.12
CA GLY A 229 6.74 6.88 1.93
C GLY A 229 7.02 8.00 0.92
N ALA A 230 8.22 8.58 0.95
CA ALA A 230 8.63 9.58 -0.04
C ALA A 230 8.68 9.00 -1.46
N CYS A 231 9.18 7.76 -1.63
CA CYS A 231 9.15 7.06 -2.91
C CYS A 231 7.71 6.79 -3.38
N ALA A 232 6.83 6.37 -2.47
CA ALA A 232 5.45 6.03 -2.81
C ALA A 232 4.61 7.26 -3.22
N LEU A 233 4.87 8.42 -2.62
CA LEU A 233 4.05 9.63 -2.84
C LEU A 233 4.68 10.65 -3.80
N GLY A 234 6.00 10.72 -3.86
CA GLY A 234 6.73 11.73 -4.65
C GLY A 234 7.78 11.16 -5.60
N GLY A 235 7.96 9.84 -5.63
CA GLY A 235 8.95 9.18 -6.47
C GLY A 235 10.41 9.36 -6.00
N PHE A 236 11.36 8.99 -6.87
CA PHE A 236 12.78 8.92 -6.53
C PHE A 236 13.38 10.25 -6.06
N LEU A 237 13.14 11.33 -6.81
CA LEU A 237 13.77 12.63 -6.56
C LEU A 237 13.36 13.22 -5.20
N VAL A 238 12.10 13.02 -4.81
CA VAL A 238 11.59 13.44 -3.50
C VAL A 238 12.23 12.60 -2.40
N ALA A 239 12.36 11.29 -2.61
CA ALA A 239 12.96 10.39 -1.63
C ALA A 239 14.44 10.70 -1.35
N VAL A 240 15.24 11.01 -2.38
CA VAL A 240 16.67 11.33 -2.20
C VAL A 240 16.93 12.75 -1.70
N ASN A 241 15.90 13.60 -1.59
CA ASN A 241 16.06 14.95 -1.06
C ASN A 241 16.13 14.91 0.48
N PRO A 242 17.31 15.16 1.10
CA PRO A 242 17.47 15.03 2.54
C PRO A 242 16.65 16.06 3.32
N VAL A 243 16.39 17.24 2.75
CA VAL A 243 15.59 18.29 3.41
C VAL A 243 14.13 17.85 3.52
N ILE A 244 13.57 17.32 2.43
CA ILE A 244 12.20 16.79 2.43
C ILE A 244 12.11 15.59 3.37
N LEU A 245 13.09 14.70 3.32
CA LEU A 245 13.09 13.51 4.17
C LEU A 245 13.16 13.86 5.67
N VAL A 246 14.03 14.79 6.06
CA VAL A 246 14.09 15.28 7.45
C VAL A 246 12.78 15.94 7.86
N LYS A 247 12.13 16.70 6.96
CA LYS A 247 10.82 17.31 7.23
C LYS A 247 9.73 16.25 7.42
N ILE A 248 9.70 15.21 6.59
CA ILE A 248 8.77 14.08 6.73
C ILE A 248 9.03 13.37 8.06
N ILE A 249 10.27 12.97 8.32
CA ILE A 249 10.66 12.22 9.52
C ILE A 249 10.33 13.04 10.77
N SER A 250 10.73 14.31 10.85
CA SER A 250 10.46 15.16 12.02
C SER A 250 8.97 15.33 12.33
N ARG A 251 8.12 15.46 11.29
CA ARG A 251 6.67 15.61 11.45
C ARG A 251 5.94 14.32 11.81
N THR A 252 6.54 13.16 11.47
CA THR A 252 5.96 11.83 11.68
C THR A 252 6.71 11.01 12.74
N PHE A 253 7.73 11.58 13.39
CA PHE A 253 8.69 10.83 14.18
C PHE A 253 8.04 10.03 15.32
N LEU A 254 7.13 10.65 16.08
CA LEU A 254 6.53 10.01 17.25
C LEU A 254 5.61 8.83 16.85
N THR A 255 4.72 9.07 15.90
CA THR A 255 3.82 8.05 15.33
C THR A 255 4.64 6.92 14.71
N TYR A 256 5.73 7.27 14.06
CA TYR A 256 6.67 6.32 13.49
C TYR A 256 7.37 5.46 14.55
N MET A 257 7.93 6.05 15.60
CA MET A 257 8.61 5.31 16.68
C MET A 257 7.66 4.35 17.40
N LEU A 258 6.39 4.73 17.59
CA LEU A 258 5.36 3.86 18.12
C LEU A 258 5.09 2.67 17.19
N ALA A 259 5.01 2.90 15.87
CA ALA A 259 4.87 1.83 14.88
C ALA A 259 6.06 0.86 14.90
N VAL A 260 7.28 1.37 14.98
CA VAL A 260 8.50 0.53 15.09
C VAL A 260 8.48 -0.32 16.34
N ALA A 261 8.16 0.27 17.49
CA ALA A 261 8.08 -0.47 18.75
C ALA A 261 7.02 -1.58 18.70
N ALA A 262 5.83 -1.26 18.14
CA ALA A 262 4.76 -2.24 17.97
C ALA A 262 5.15 -3.37 17.00
N LEU A 263 5.75 -3.05 15.85
CA LEU A 263 6.22 -4.04 14.89
C LEU A 263 7.34 -4.91 15.47
N ALA A 264 8.26 -4.33 16.25
CA ALA A 264 9.30 -5.08 16.95
C ALA A 264 8.71 -6.05 17.99
N LEU A 265 7.67 -5.63 18.72
CA LEU A 265 6.94 -6.51 19.63
C LEU A 265 6.21 -7.64 18.89
N ILE A 266 5.53 -7.33 17.79
CA ILE A 266 4.87 -8.33 16.94
C ILE A 266 5.90 -9.34 16.42
N ASN A 267 7.02 -8.86 15.86
CA ASN A 267 8.08 -9.73 15.34
C ASN A 267 8.72 -10.59 16.44
N SER A 268 8.91 -10.02 17.63
CA SER A 268 9.43 -10.75 18.80
C SER A 268 8.45 -11.83 19.28
N GLY A 269 7.15 -11.51 19.33
CA GLY A 269 6.09 -12.45 19.68
C GLY A 269 5.96 -13.59 18.68
N VAL A 270 5.97 -13.27 17.38
CA VAL A 270 6.00 -14.26 16.29
C VAL A 270 7.24 -15.15 16.41
N SER A 271 8.42 -14.57 16.64
CA SER A 271 9.66 -15.33 16.83
C SER A 271 9.64 -16.22 18.09
N ALA A 272 8.99 -15.78 19.16
CA ALA A 272 8.83 -16.55 20.39
C ALA A 272 7.89 -17.74 20.19
N LEU A 273 6.75 -17.53 19.52
CA LEU A 273 5.81 -18.60 19.14
C LEU A 273 6.51 -19.69 18.30
N PHE A 274 7.37 -19.28 17.36
CA PHE A 274 8.13 -20.24 16.55
C PHE A 274 9.24 -20.96 17.32
N ARG A 275 9.79 -20.37 18.38
CA ARG A 275 10.79 -21.03 19.23
C ARG A 275 10.18 -22.10 20.14
N THR A 276 8.94 -21.90 20.61
CA THR A 276 8.31 -22.79 21.60
C THR A 276 7.60 -23.99 20.97
N HIS A 277 7.23 -23.93 19.69
CA HIS A 277 6.52 -25.02 19.01
C HIS A 277 7.45 -25.96 18.23
N SER A 278 7.07 -27.25 18.20
CA SER A 278 7.80 -28.41 17.64
C SER A 278 7.91 -28.43 16.10
N LEU A 279 8.01 -27.25 15.46
CA LEU A 279 8.25 -27.13 14.02
C LEU A 279 9.67 -27.56 13.61
N LYS A 280 10.50 -27.96 14.58
CA LYS A 280 11.82 -28.58 14.36
C LYS A 280 11.76 -29.84 13.49
N ALA A 281 10.61 -30.51 13.39
CA ALA A 281 10.46 -31.74 12.63
C ALA A 281 10.54 -31.54 11.09
N SER A 282 10.30 -30.33 10.57
CA SER A 282 10.42 -30.05 9.13
C SER A 282 10.99 -28.66 8.87
N PRO A 283 12.29 -28.55 8.50
CA PRO A 283 12.93 -27.29 8.16
C PRO A 283 12.23 -26.52 7.02
N LEU A 284 11.67 -27.24 6.05
CA LEU A 284 10.93 -26.64 4.93
C LEU A 284 9.64 -25.99 5.39
N LEU A 285 8.86 -26.70 6.22
CA LEU A 285 7.60 -26.16 6.74
C LEU A 285 7.87 -24.95 7.64
N PHE A 286 8.92 -25.01 8.47
CA PHE A 286 9.37 -23.87 9.26
C PHE A 286 9.69 -22.65 8.37
N LEU A 287 10.51 -22.83 7.32
CA LEU A 287 10.92 -21.73 6.45
C LEU A 287 9.72 -21.13 5.69
N THR A 288 8.78 -21.95 5.23
CA THR A 288 7.55 -21.50 4.57
C THR A 288 6.71 -20.62 5.50
N VAL A 289 6.47 -21.10 6.73
CA VAL A 289 5.64 -20.38 7.70
C VAL A 289 6.30 -19.06 8.13
N VAL A 290 7.62 -19.07 8.35
CA VAL A 290 8.39 -17.85 8.64
C VAL A 290 8.31 -16.86 7.47
N SER A 291 8.39 -17.34 6.23
CA SER A 291 8.31 -16.48 5.04
C SER A 291 6.92 -15.85 4.89
N MET A 292 5.84 -16.57 5.17
CA MET A 292 4.48 -16.02 5.20
C MET A 292 4.30 -15.00 6.32
N GLY A 293 4.80 -15.28 7.53
CA GLY A 293 4.79 -14.33 8.63
C GLY A 293 5.58 -13.05 8.30
N THR A 294 6.71 -13.19 7.62
CA THR A 294 7.53 -12.06 7.15
C THR A 294 6.77 -11.22 6.13
N ALA A 295 6.15 -11.84 5.14
CA ALA A 295 5.32 -11.14 4.16
C ALA A 295 4.17 -10.37 4.83
N TYR A 296 3.48 -11.00 5.80
CA TYR A 296 2.43 -10.35 6.58
C TYR A 296 2.94 -9.08 7.28
N VAL A 297 4.09 -9.16 7.95
CA VAL A 297 4.70 -8.01 8.64
C VAL A 297 5.10 -6.91 7.66
N TYR A 298 5.57 -7.24 6.45
CA TYR A 298 5.88 -6.24 5.43
C TYR A 298 4.65 -5.48 4.95
N TYR A 299 3.55 -6.19 4.66
CA TYR A 299 2.29 -5.54 4.29
C TYR A 299 1.72 -4.68 5.42
N LEU A 300 1.80 -5.17 6.65
CA LEU A 300 1.41 -4.41 7.83
C LEU A 300 2.22 -3.12 7.97
N THR A 301 3.54 -3.21 7.77
CA THR A 301 4.46 -2.07 7.82
C THR A 301 4.11 -1.05 6.73
N ALA A 302 3.93 -1.48 5.49
CA ALA A 302 3.54 -0.62 4.38
C ALA A 302 2.19 0.09 4.64
N HIS A 303 1.22 -0.63 5.17
CA HIS A 303 -0.08 -0.08 5.53
C HIS A 303 0.04 0.97 6.66
N ILE A 304 0.80 0.69 7.72
CA ILE A 304 1.03 1.65 8.81
C ILE A 304 1.71 2.91 8.28
N ILE A 305 2.72 2.76 7.40
CA ILE A 305 3.38 3.91 6.76
C ILE A 305 2.35 4.74 6.00
N GLY A 306 1.54 4.12 5.13
CA GLY A 306 0.49 4.83 4.39
C GLY A 306 -0.48 5.60 5.30
N ARG A 307 -0.90 5.00 6.43
CA ARG A 307 -1.73 5.69 7.43
C ARG A 307 -1.01 6.86 8.09
N ILE A 308 0.25 6.70 8.48
CA ILE A 308 1.04 7.80 9.06
C ILE A 308 1.09 8.99 8.10
N PHE A 309 1.29 8.75 6.80
CA PHE A 309 1.32 9.82 5.81
C PHE A 309 -0.05 10.49 5.65
N ARG A 310 -1.12 9.71 5.57
CA ARG A 310 -2.49 10.23 5.51
C ARG A 310 -2.85 11.07 6.73
N ASP A 311 -2.60 10.54 7.93
CA ASP A 311 -2.88 11.21 9.21
C ASP A 311 -2.07 12.50 9.37
N ASN A 312 -1.03 12.71 8.54
CA ASN A 312 -0.19 13.90 8.52
C ASN A 312 -0.23 14.64 7.18
N ALA A 313 -1.17 14.37 6.28
CA ALA A 313 -1.21 14.96 4.92
C ALA A 313 -1.21 16.50 4.96
N GLU A 314 -2.08 17.11 5.77
CA GLU A 314 -2.12 18.56 6.00
C GLU A 314 -0.78 19.12 6.48
N LYS A 315 -0.13 18.39 7.40
CA LYS A 315 1.19 18.75 7.92
C LYS A 315 2.27 18.52 6.89
N LEU A 316 2.10 17.68 5.88
CA LEU A 316 3.13 17.41 4.88
C LEU A 316 3.01 18.36 3.68
N GLY A 317 1.84 18.97 3.49
CA GLY A 317 1.54 19.81 2.32
C GLY A 317 1.47 18.97 1.04
N VAL A 318 1.02 17.72 1.19
CA VAL A 318 0.84 16.70 0.15
C VAL A 318 -0.62 16.31 0.16
#